data_AF-A0A485B604-F1
#
_entry.id   AF-A0A485B604-F1
#
_cell.length_a   1.000
_cell.length_b   1.000
_cell.length_c   1.000
_cell.angle_alpha   90.00
_cell.angle_beta   90.00
_cell.angle_gamma   90.00
#
_symmetry.space_group_name_H-M   'P 1'
#
loop_
_entity.id
_entity.type
_entity.pdbx_description
1 polymer ?
#
loop_
_entity_poly.entity_id
_entity_poly.type
_entity_poly.pdbx_seq_one_letter_code
_entity_poly.pdbx_strand_id
1 'polypeptide(L)'
;MGTVIKELVTQGHELVALLGTQHGMHDAASLVQRLTAQLDITAVALREMTGKRDAEHGDVLTWEKTMFKVCGEDGHKSVAAKFAELEAKCAALAAENAGLKKYICDECYVENVRTGRYACAGHGIPSTPATDSYLAEVRAQGVELFAASLKVVGGHEHPYSSLANEFAAQLRKGGNQ
;
A
#
# COMPACT_ATOMS: atom_id res chain seq x y z
N MET A 1 25.62 0.97 -24.69
CA MET A 1 26.23 -0.16 -23.96
C MET A 1 25.85 -1.52 -24.56
N GLY A 2 24.58 -1.82 -24.81
CA GLY A 2 24.15 -3.11 -25.39
C GLY A 2 24.70 -3.45 -26.79
N THR A 3 24.94 -2.45 -27.65
CA THR A 3 25.50 -2.65 -29.00
C THR A 3 26.97 -3.11 -28.96
N VAL A 4 27.77 -2.52 -28.08
CA VAL A 4 29.21 -2.82 -27.93
C VAL A 4 29.43 -4.23 -27.41
N ILE A 5 28.60 -4.70 -26.47
CA ILE A 5 28.72 -6.05 -25.91
C ILE A 5 28.38 -7.11 -26.97
N LYS A 6 27.33 -6.88 -27.79
CA LYS A 6 26.99 -7.79 -28.90
C LYS A 6 28.15 -7.91 -29.90
N GLU A 7 28.75 -6.79 -30.26
CA GLU A 7 29.84 -6.75 -31.23
C GLU A 7 31.09 -7.49 -30.71
N LEU A 8 31.41 -7.33 -29.42
CA LEU A 8 32.51 -8.05 -28.77
C LEU A 8 32.29 -9.57 -28.77
N VAL A 9 31.07 -10.04 -28.52
CA VAL A 9 30.77 -11.49 -28.56
C VAL A 9 30.87 -12.04 -29.98
N THR A 10 30.37 -11.31 -30.98
CA THR A 10 30.52 -11.68 -32.40
C THR A 10 31.99 -11.83 -32.79
N GLN A 11 32.82 -10.83 -32.46
CA GLN A 11 34.25 -10.87 -32.75
C GLN A 11 34.96 -12.03 -32.03
N GLY A 12 34.53 -12.35 -30.80
CA GLY A 12 35.05 -13.51 -30.09
C GLY A 12 34.72 -14.84 -30.78
N HIS A 13 33.50 -15.01 -31.30
CA HIS A 13 33.12 -16.21 -32.06
C HIS A 13 33.92 -16.33 -33.37
N GLU A 14 34.17 -15.23 -34.06
CA GLU A 14 35.02 -15.19 -35.25
C GLU A 14 36.46 -15.59 -34.94
N LEU A 15 37.01 -15.13 -33.81
CA LEU A 15 38.35 -15.51 -33.36
C LEU A 15 38.46 -17.02 -33.08
N VAL A 16 37.44 -17.63 -32.46
CA VAL A 16 37.40 -19.10 -32.24
C VAL A 16 37.46 -19.85 -33.58
N ALA A 17 36.68 -19.41 -34.57
CA ALA A 17 36.64 -20.04 -35.89
C ALA A 17 38.01 -19.99 -36.58
N LEU A 18 38.74 -18.87 -36.46
CA LEU A 18 40.08 -18.73 -37.02
C LEU A 18 41.10 -19.61 -36.28
N LEU A 19 41.09 -19.62 -34.95
CA LEU A 19 42.02 -20.39 -34.13
C LEU A 19 41.84 -21.91 -34.28
N GLY A 20 40.61 -22.38 -34.50
CA GLY A 20 40.30 -23.80 -34.69
C GLY A 20 40.91 -24.42 -35.95
N THR A 21 41.37 -23.61 -36.91
CA THR A 21 41.98 -24.10 -38.17
C THR A 21 43.48 -24.37 -38.08
N GLN A 22 44.15 -23.96 -37.00
CA GLN A 22 45.60 -24.14 -36.83
C GLN A 22 45.95 -25.33 -35.92
N HIS A 23 46.93 -26.13 -36.35
CA HIS A 23 47.48 -27.23 -35.55
C HIS A 23 48.09 -26.71 -34.24
N GLY A 24 47.60 -27.19 -33.09
CA GLY A 24 48.11 -26.87 -31.76
C GLY A 24 47.38 -25.76 -30.98
N MET A 25 46.39 -25.08 -31.56
CA MET A 25 45.61 -24.01 -30.88
C MET A 25 44.20 -24.42 -30.45
N HIS A 26 43.88 -25.71 -30.46
CA HIS A 26 42.56 -26.23 -30.12
C HIS A 26 42.12 -25.88 -28.68
N ASP A 27 43.05 -25.92 -27.72
CA ASP A 27 42.77 -25.60 -26.31
C ASP A 27 42.50 -24.10 -26.12
N ALA A 28 43.22 -23.24 -26.84
CA ALA A 28 43.00 -21.79 -26.86
C ALA A 28 41.64 -21.46 -27.48
N ALA A 29 41.30 -22.08 -28.61
CA ALA A 29 39.98 -21.94 -29.23
C ALA A 29 38.85 -22.37 -28.27
N SER A 30 39.02 -23.49 -27.56
CA SER A 30 38.07 -24.00 -26.57
C SER A 30 37.90 -23.09 -25.35
N LEU A 31 38.96 -22.40 -24.91
CA LEU A 31 38.90 -21.39 -23.85
C LEU A 31 38.12 -20.15 -24.33
N VAL A 32 38.45 -19.62 -25.51
CA VAL A 32 37.79 -18.43 -26.07
C VAL A 32 36.30 -18.71 -26.29
N GLN A 33 35.94 -19.91 -26.77
CA GLN A 33 34.55 -20.31 -26.98
C GLN A 33 33.73 -20.36 -25.68
N ARG A 34 34.35 -20.82 -24.57
CA ARG A 34 33.69 -20.81 -23.25
C ARG A 34 33.52 -19.38 -22.73
N LEU A 35 34.51 -18.53 -22.94
CA LEU A 35 34.45 -17.12 -22.52
C LEU A 35 33.40 -16.34 -23.30
N THR A 36 33.28 -16.54 -24.62
CA THR A 36 32.23 -15.90 -25.42
C THR A 36 30.84 -16.38 -25.02
N ALA A 37 30.65 -17.68 -24.79
CA ALA A 37 29.39 -18.20 -24.29
C ALA A 37 29.02 -17.64 -22.90
N GLN A 38 30.00 -17.51 -21.98
CA GLN A 38 29.76 -16.87 -20.68
C GLN A 38 29.43 -15.38 -20.81
N LEU A 39 30.09 -14.66 -21.72
CA LEU A 39 29.79 -13.25 -21.99
C LEU A 39 28.37 -13.08 -22.54
N ASP A 40 27.91 -13.97 -23.43
CA ASP A 40 26.54 -13.97 -23.94
C ASP A 40 25.51 -14.17 -22.83
N ILE A 41 25.70 -15.21 -22.00
CA ILE A 41 24.81 -15.51 -20.87
C ILE A 41 24.73 -14.30 -19.92
N THR A 42 25.89 -13.72 -19.59
CA THR A 42 25.97 -12.56 -18.69
C THR A 42 25.31 -11.33 -19.31
N ALA A 43 25.48 -11.10 -20.62
CA ALA A 43 24.88 -10.00 -21.34
C ALA A 43 23.36 -10.11 -21.46
N VAL A 44 22.82 -11.32 -21.51
CA VAL A 44 21.37 -11.58 -21.46
C VAL A 44 20.85 -11.30 -20.05
N ALA A 45 21.47 -11.87 -19.02
CA ALA A 45 21.08 -11.66 -17.63
C ALA A 45 21.10 -10.17 -17.24
N LEU A 46 22.12 -9.41 -17.65
CA LEU A 46 22.20 -7.97 -17.38
C LEU A 46 21.07 -7.19 -18.06
N ARG A 47 20.69 -7.56 -19.28
CA ARG A 47 19.57 -6.94 -20.00
C ARG A 47 18.23 -7.22 -19.32
N GLU A 48 18.02 -8.45 -18.87
CA GLU A 48 16.81 -8.81 -18.11
C GLU A 48 16.73 -8.03 -16.80
N MET A 49 17.82 -7.96 -16.03
CA MET A 49 17.86 -7.19 -14.79
C MET A 49 17.66 -5.69 -15.01
N THR A 50 18.21 -5.15 -16.10
CA THR A 50 17.98 -3.75 -16.52
C THR A 50 16.51 -3.52 -16.84
N GLY A 51 15.88 -4.42 -17.61
CA GLY A 51 14.47 -4.33 -17.95
C GLY A 51 13.56 -4.41 -16.72
N LYS A 52 13.86 -5.31 -15.77
CA LYS A 52 13.13 -5.41 -14.49
C LYS A 52 13.24 -4.12 -13.67
N ARG A 53 14.47 -3.61 -13.48
CA ARG A 53 14.72 -2.36 -12.76
C ARG A 53 13.98 -1.18 -13.38
N ASP A 54 14.01 -1.07 -14.71
CA ASP A 54 13.37 0.03 -15.42
C ASP A 54 11.83 -0.07 -15.33
N ALA A 55 11.27 -1.28 -15.33
CA ALA A 55 9.85 -1.52 -15.09
C ALA A 55 9.44 -1.15 -13.65
N GLU A 56 10.20 -1.61 -12.65
CA GLU A 56 10.00 -1.27 -11.24
C GLU A 56 10.05 0.24 -10.99
N HIS A 57 11.01 0.93 -11.62
CA HIS A 57 11.10 2.40 -11.56
C HIS A 57 9.90 3.07 -12.24
N GLY A 58 9.38 2.50 -13.33
CA GLY A 58 8.15 2.96 -13.99
C GLY A 58 6.91 2.85 -13.10
N ASP A 59 6.79 1.76 -12.34
CA ASP A 59 5.69 1.56 -11.38
C ASP A 59 5.76 2.58 -10.23
N VAL A 60 6.95 2.85 -9.71
CA VAL A 60 7.17 3.89 -8.67
C VAL A 60 6.76 5.27 -9.17
N LEU A 61 7.22 5.67 -10.36
CA LEU A 61 6.84 6.96 -10.95
C LEU A 61 5.33 7.08 -11.17
N THR A 62 4.68 5.99 -11.55
CA THR A 62 3.22 5.95 -11.74
C THR A 62 2.50 6.12 -10.40
N TRP A 63 2.97 5.43 -9.36
CA TRP A 63 2.46 5.59 -7.99
C TRP A 63 2.66 7.03 -7.48
N GLU A 64 3.85 7.61 -7.61
CA GLU A 64 4.15 8.98 -7.18
C GLU A 64 3.24 10.00 -7.87
N LYS A 65 3.06 9.90 -9.20
CA LYS A 65 2.15 10.78 -9.95
C LYS A 65 0.71 10.64 -9.48
N THR A 66 0.28 9.42 -9.22
CA THR A 66 -1.08 9.14 -8.73
C THR A 66 -1.26 9.73 -7.34
N MET A 67 -0.28 9.55 -6.46
CA MET A 67 -0.34 10.03 -5.08
C MET A 67 -0.28 11.56 -5.01
N PHE A 68 0.54 12.20 -5.85
CA PHE A 68 0.56 13.65 -5.99
C PHE A 68 -0.80 14.20 -6.45
N LYS A 69 -1.47 13.53 -7.39
CA LYS A 69 -2.82 13.92 -7.85
C LYS A 69 -3.88 13.77 -6.76
N VAL A 70 -3.81 12.71 -5.95
CA VAL A 70 -4.80 12.44 -4.89
C VAL A 70 -4.58 13.34 -3.68
N CYS A 71 -3.33 13.58 -3.27
CA CYS A 71 -2.99 14.37 -2.10
C CYS A 71 -2.95 15.89 -2.34
N GLY A 72 -2.81 16.32 -3.60
CA GLY A 72 -2.59 17.72 -3.98
C GLY A 72 -1.12 18.15 -3.83
N GLU A 73 -0.81 19.42 -4.15
CA GLU A 73 0.55 19.97 -4.13
C GLU A 73 1.27 19.81 -2.78
N ASP A 74 0.52 19.80 -1.67
CA ASP A 74 1.05 19.67 -0.32
C ASP A 74 1.31 18.22 0.14
N GLY A 75 0.98 17.22 -0.71
CA GLY A 75 1.27 15.81 -0.45
C GLY A 75 0.70 15.29 0.88
N HIS A 76 1.53 14.59 1.65
CA HIS A 76 1.15 14.00 2.94
C HIS A 76 0.72 15.04 3.99
N LYS A 77 1.16 16.30 3.89
CA LYS A 77 0.79 17.37 4.83
C LYS A 77 -0.69 17.75 4.69
N SER A 78 -1.21 17.79 3.47
CA SER A 78 -2.65 18.02 3.19
C SER A 78 -3.51 16.96 3.84
N VAL A 79 -3.10 15.69 3.72
CA VAL A 79 -3.80 14.56 4.31
C VAL A 79 -3.79 14.64 5.83
N ALA A 80 -2.64 14.92 6.45
CA ALA A 80 -2.53 15.10 7.90
C ALA A 80 -3.41 16.25 8.42
N ALA A 81 -3.45 17.38 7.70
CA ALA A 81 -4.30 18.51 8.05
C ALA A 81 -5.79 18.15 7.99
N LYS A 82 -6.22 17.41 6.96
CA LYS A 82 -7.61 16.92 6.85
C LYS A 82 -7.98 15.94 7.97
N PHE A 83 -7.06 15.07 8.37
CA PHE A 83 -7.28 14.19 9.52
C PHE A 83 -7.45 14.98 10.81
N ALA A 84 -6.57 15.95 11.09
CA ALA A 84 -6.70 16.82 12.25
C ALA A 84 -8.03 17.61 12.25
N GLU A 85 -8.47 18.11 11.08
CA GLU A 85 -9.75 18.78 10.93
C GLU A 85 -10.94 17.83 11.22
N LEU A 86 -10.90 16.61 10.70
CA LEU A 86 -11.92 15.59 10.96
C LEU A 86 -11.95 15.17 12.43
N GLU A 87 -10.79 14.99 13.07
CA GLU A 87 -10.70 14.70 14.49
C GLU A 87 -11.30 15.82 15.33
N ALA A 88 -11.02 17.09 15.00
CA ALA A 88 -11.62 18.23 15.67
C ALA A 88 -13.15 18.28 15.51
N LYS A 89 -13.67 18.00 14.31
CA LYS A 89 -15.12 17.91 14.05
C LYS A 89 -15.77 16.76 14.83
N CYS A 90 -15.13 15.60 14.88
CA CYS A 90 -15.59 14.45 15.67
C CYS A 90 -15.63 14.78 17.17
N ALA A 91 -14.60 15.45 17.70
CA ALA A 91 -14.57 15.88 19.09
C ALA A 91 -15.69 16.89 19.42
N ALA A 92 -15.95 17.85 18.53
CA ALA A 92 -17.05 18.81 18.68
C ALA A 92 -18.42 18.10 18.68
N LEU A 93 -18.66 17.18 17.74
CA LEU A 93 -19.90 16.40 17.69
C LEU A 93 -20.06 15.48 18.91
N ALA A 94 -18.98 14.88 19.41
CA ALA A 94 -19.02 14.08 20.62
C ALA A 94 -19.40 14.91 21.85
N ALA A 95 -18.87 16.14 21.97
CA ALA A 95 -19.22 17.07 23.03
C ALA A 95 -20.68 17.53 22.95
N GLU A 96 -21.18 17.85 21.75
CA GLU A 96 -22.59 18.19 21.52
C GLU A 96 -23.50 17.01 21.90
N ASN A 97 -23.18 15.80 21.46
CA ASN A 97 -23.93 14.59 21.80
C ASN A 97 -23.93 14.30 23.32
N ALA A 98 -22.83 14.57 24.01
CA ALA A 98 -22.77 14.45 25.47
C ALA A 98 -23.70 15.48 26.15
N GLY A 99 -23.72 16.72 25.65
CA GLY A 99 -24.64 17.76 26.13
C GLY A 99 -26.11 17.41 25.88
N LEU A 100 -26.44 16.92 24.68
CA LEU A 100 -27.80 16.47 24.34
C LEU A 100 -28.24 15.29 25.21
N LYS A 101 -27.37 14.29 25.41
CA LYS A 101 -27.67 13.16 26.32
C LYS A 101 -27.93 13.65 27.74
N LYS A 102 -27.12 14.59 28.24
CA LYS A 102 -27.34 15.18 29.56
C LYS A 102 -28.69 15.90 29.65
N TYR A 103 -29.01 16.75 28.67
CA TYR A 103 -30.31 17.43 28.62
C TYR A 103 -31.50 16.45 28.60
N ILE A 104 -31.40 15.36 27.83
CA ILE A 104 -32.43 14.32 27.79
C ILE A 104 -32.59 13.61 29.14
N CYS A 105 -31.49 13.37 29.86
CA CYS A 105 -31.52 12.71 31.17
C CYS A 105 -32.00 13.64 32.30
N ASP A 106 -31.57 14.90 32.28
CA ASP A 106 -31.79 15.82 33.40
C ASP A 106 -33.09 16.62 33.26
N GLU A 107 -33.49 16.98 32.03
CA GLU A 107 -34.52 18.00 31.79
C GLU A 107 -35.74 17.49 30.98
N CYS A 108 -35.65 16.31 30.35
CA CYS A 108 -36.74 15.77 29.51
C CYS A 108 -37.54 14.66 30.21
N TYR A 109 -38.87 14.76 30.14
CA TYR A 109 -39.81 13.78 30.67
C TYR A 109 -40.81 13.32 29.61
N VAL A 110 -41.12 12.03 29.61
CA VAL A 110 -42.12 11.41 28.74
C VAL A 110 -43.29 10.93 29.57
N GLU A 111 -44.51 11.25 29.16
CA GLU A 111 -45.73 10.73 29.77
C GLU A 111 -46.06 9.34 29.21
N ASN A 112 -46.34 8.40 30.11
CA ASN A 112 -46.97 7.16 29.74
C ASN A 112 -48.49 7.37 29.63
N VAL A 113 -48.98 7.57 28.40
CA VAL A 113 -50.39 7.83 28.07
C VAL A 113 -51.38 6.78 28.60
N ARG A 114 -50.92 5.57 28.95
CA ARG A 114 -51.76 4.51 29.51
C ARG A 114 -51.89 4.56 31.04
N THR A 115 -50.94 5.20 31.73
CA THR A 115 -50.87 5.21 33.20
C THR A 115 -50.84 6.62 33.80
N GLY A 116 -50.71 7.67 32.98
CA GLY A 116 -50.59 9.07 33.40
C GLY A 116 -49.30 9.39 34.15
N ARG A 117 -48.33 8.48 34.17
CA ARG A 117 -47.05 8.66 34.88
C ARG A 117 -46.04 9.32 33.98
N TYR A 118 -45.32 10.29 34.53
CA TYR A 118 -44.16 10.92 33.88
C TYR A 118 -42.88 10.21 34.32
N ALA A 119 -42.00 9.94 33.37
CA ALA A 119 -40.67 9.38 33.62
C ALA A 119 -39.61 10.14 32.84
N CYS A 120 -38.39 10.20 33.38
CA CYS A 120 -37.22 10.75 32.68
C CYS A 120 -37.04 10.05 31.32
N ALA A 121 -36.88 10.84 30.25
CA ALA A 121 -36.66 10.35 28.90
C ALA A 121 -35.34 9.55 28.78
N GLY A 122 -34.36 9.86 29.64
CA GLY A 122 -33.08 9.17 29.73
C GLY A 122 -33.16 7.68 30.03
N HIS A 123 -34.16 7.22 30.79
CA HIS A 123 -34.32 5.79 31.10
C HIS A 123 -34.67 4.92 29.88
N GLY A 124 -35.13 5.53 28.80
CA GLY A 124 -35.52 4.85 27.57
C GLY A 124 -34.53 5.01 26.41
N ILE A 125 -33.34 5.57 26.64
CA ILE A 125 -32.35 5.79 25.55
C ILE A 125 -31.95 4.43 24.96
N PRO A 126 -32.27 4.15 23.68
CA PRO A 126 -31.85 2.92 23.05
C PRO A 126 -30.34 2.95 22.79
N SER A 127 -29.68 1.81 23.00
CA SER A 127 -28.35 1.60 22.42
C SER A 127 -28.43 1.70 20.89
N THR A 128 -27.34 2.08 20.23
CA THR A 128 -27.24 2.14 18.77
C THR A 128 -26.22 1.14 18.19
N PRO A 129 -26.36 -0.19 18.39
CA PRO A 129 -25.36 -1.16 17.96
C PRO A 129 -25.09 -1.16 16.46
N ALA A 130 -26.11 -0.86 15.64
CA ALA A 130 -25.95 -0.74 14.19
C ALA A 130 -25.06 0.44 13.79
N THR A 131 -25.18 1.58 14.49
CA THR A 131 -24.32 2.75 14.28
C THR A 131 -22.89 2.45 14.72
N ASP A 132 -22.72 1.78 15.88
CA ASP A 132 -21.40 1.42 16.38
C ASP A 132 -20.69 0.44 15.43
N SER A 133 -21.41 -0.56 14.93
CA SER A 133 -20.92 -1.50 13.91
C SER A 133 -20.56 -0.80 12.60
N TYR A 134 -21.35 0.19 12.17
CA TYR A 134 -21.06 0.97 10.96
C TYR A 134 -19.79 1.82 11.13
N LEU A 135 -19.62 2.48 12.27
CA LEU A 135 -18.41 3.27 12.55
C LEU A 135 -17.16 2.39 12.63
N ALA A 136 -17.26 1.21 13.22
CA ALA A 136 -16.18 0.21 13.23
C ALA A 136 -15.81 -0.23 11.80
N GLU A 137 -16.80 -0.47 10.95
CA GLU A 137 -16.60 -0.85 9.54
C GLU A 137 -15.93 0.28 8.74
N VAL A 138 -16.39 1.53 8.89
CA VAL A 138 -15.77 2.68 8.20
C VAL A 138 -14.31 2.86 8.62
N ARG A 139 -13.99 2.68 9.91
CA ARG A 139 -12.60 2.71 10.38
C ARG A 139 -11.78 1.57 9.79
N ALA A 140 -12.32 0.35 9.74
CA ALA A 140 -11.65 -0.80 9.13
C ALA A 140 -11.35 -0.59 7.64
N GLN A 141 -12.32 -0.09 6.87
CA GLN A 141 -12.16 0.22 5.45
C GLN A 141 -11.08 1.28 5.20
N GLY A 142 -10.99 2.30 6.05
CA GLY A 142 -9.91 3.29 5.98
C GLY A 142 -8.52 2.67 6.15
N VAL A 143 -8.38 1.73 7.09
CA VAL A 143 -7.12 1.00 7.33
C VAL A 143 -6.80 0.04 6.18
N GLU A 144 -7.80 -0.63 5.61
CA GLU A 144 -7.63 -1.52 4.46
C GLU A 144 -7.20 -0.76 3.19
N LEU A 145 -7.79 0.41 2.95
CA LEU A 145 -7.37 1.29 1.86
C LEU A 145 -5.93 1.76 2.04
N PHE A 146 -5.53 2.08 3.28
CA PHE A 146 -4.15 2.38 3.59
C PHE A 146 -3.23 1.18 3.33
N ALA A 147 -3.59 -0.02 3.80
CA ALA A 147 -2.85 -1.25 3.56
C ALA A 147 -2.67 -1.54 2.06
N ALA A 148 -3.73 -1.37 1.26
CA ALA A 148 -3.71 -1.55 -0.18
C ALA A 148 -2.83 -0.51 -0.91
N SER A 149 -2.63 0.67 -0.31
CA SER A 149 -1.73 1.69 -0.84
C SER A 149 -0.25 1.37 -0.62
N LEU A 150 0.07 0.47 0.33
CA LEU A 150 1.41 0.00 0.63
C LEU A 150 1.80 -1.11 -0.35
N LYS A 151 2.29 -0.74 -1.53
CA LYS A 151 2.97 -1.66 -2.45
C LYS A 151 4.48 -1.53 -2.30
N VAL A 152 5.20 -2.65 -2.25
CA VAL A 152 6.67 -2.66 -2.31
C VAL A 152 7.12 -2.66 -3.76
N VAL A 153 8.20 -1.96 -4.06
CA VAL A 153 8.91 -2.06 -5.34
C VAL A 153 9.24 -3.54 -5.61
N GLY A 154 8.77 -4.09 -6.74
CA GLY A 154 8.93 -5.52 -7.07
C GLY A 154 7.68 -6.39 -6.83
N GLY A 155 6.54 -5.81 -6.45
CA GLY A 155 5.23 -6.50 -6.46
C GLY A 155 4.93 -7.40 -5.26
N HIS A 156 5.78 -7.38 -4.23
CA HIS A 156 5.53 -8.07 -2.96
C HIS A 156 4.64 -7.24 -2.03
N GLU A 157 3.86 -7.92 -1.19
CA GLU A 157 3.07 -7.28 -0.13
C GLU A 157 3.98 -6.56 0.87
N HIS A 158 3.59 -5.35 1.30
CA HIS A 158 4.37 -4.61 2.28
C HIS A 158 4.32 -5.31 3.65
N PRO A 159 5.41 -5.40 4.42
CA PRO A 159 5.39 -6.03 5.75
C PRO A 159 4.35 -5.46 6.74
N TYR A 160 3.83 -4.26 6.48
CA TYR A 160 2.80 -3.61 7.29
C TYR A 160 1.38 -3.74 6.72
N SER A 161 1.20 -4.24 5.49
CA SER A 161 -0.15 -4.45 4.92
C SER A 161 -0.89 -5.53 5.70
N SER A 162 -0.21 -6.62 6.03
CA SER A 162 -0.75 -7.71 6.85
C SER A 162 -1.15 -7.24 8.25
N LEU A 163 -0.28 -6.46 8.92
CA LEU A 163 -0.57 -5.88 10.23
C LEU A 163 -1.74 -4.88 10.17
N ALA A 164 -1.80 -4.04 9.14
CA ALA A 164 -2.91 -3.10 8.95
C ALA A 164 -4.24 -3.84 8.69
N ASN A 165 -4.22 -4.89 7.86
CA ASN A 165 -5.41 -5.73 7.63
C ASN A 165 -5.86 -6.45 8.91
N GLU A 166 -4.92 -6.91 9.74
CA GLU A 166 -5.24 -7.49 11.05
C GLU A 166 -5.89 -6.45 11.98
N PHE A 167 -5.34 -5.24 12.03
CA PHE A 167 -5.92 -4.13 12.81
C PHE A 167 -7.33 -3.77 12.32
N ALA A 168 -7.55 -3.73 11.00
CA ALA A 168 -8.88 -3.53 10.41
C ALA A 168 -9.88 -4.62 10.86
N ALA A 169 -9.44 -5.88 10.89
CA ALA A 169 -10.26 -6.98 11.39
C ALA A 169 -10.55 -6.87 12.90
N GLN A 170 -9.63 -6.32 13.70
CA GLN A 170 -9.86 -6.05 15.12
C GLN A 170 -10.86 -4.92 15.34
N LEU A 171 -10.83 -3.87 14.53
CA LEU A 171 -11.79 -2.76 14.61
C LEU A 171 -13.24 -3.25 14.44
N ARG A 172 -13.49 -4.18 13.50
CA ARG A 172 -14.82 -4.80 13.29
C ARG A 172 -15.30 -5.62 14.48
N LYS A 173 -14.38 -6.17 15.28
CA LYS A 173 -14.70 -6.93 16.51
C LYS A 173 -14.88 -6.02 17.73
N GLY A 174 -14.78 -4.70 17.56
CA GLY A 174 -14.82 -3.73 18.66
C GLY A 174 -13.55 -3.75 19.53
N GLY A 175 -12.40 -4.17 18.97
CA GLY A 175 -11.16 -4.36 19.71
C GLY A 175 -10.69 -3.11 20.48
N ASN A 176 -10.21 -3.33 21.72
CA ASN A 176 -9.70 -2.38 22.73
C ASN A 176 -9.31 -0.99 22.21
N GLN A 177 -10.29 -0.11 22.02
CA GLN A 177 -10.10 1.34 21.96
C GLN A 177 -10.26 1.95 23.35
#